data_AF-A0A0H4CLW5-F1
#
_entry.id   AF-A0A0H4CLW5-F1
#
_cell.length_a   1.000
_cell.length_b   1.000
_cell.length_c   1.000
_cell.angle_alpha   90.00
_cell.angle_beta   90.00
_cell.angle_gamma   90.00
#
_symmetry.space_group_name_H-M   'P 1'
#
loop_
_entity.id
_entity.type
_entity.pdbx_description
1 polymer ?
#
loop_
_entity_poly.entity_id
_entity_poly.type
_entity_poly.pdbx_seq_one_letter_code
_entity_poly.pdbx_strand_id
1 'polypeptide(L)'
;MAVIGGAAAVVLSGAVIAGSALAGTPAGSGGATGARTLAGPGTISCPDVASRLPAVPASARAEVDRNLTLLQTQIQEANKRLKDTAGQGGPDFVANAILGPLKDKRVATVNRIATAIGRTTAKPTGLDALAPCTLTR
;
A
#
# COMPACT_ATOMS: atom_id res chain seq x y z
N MET A 1 3.32 54.90 20.44
CA MET A 1 2.79 55.91 19.50
C MET A 1 2.52 55.22 18.17
N ALA A 2 1.29 55.39 17.66
CA ALA A 2 0.75 55.02 16.35
C ALA A 2 0.40 53.55 16.03
N VAL A 3 -0.89 53.40 15.68
CA VAL A 3 -1.70 52.21 15.34
C VAL A 3 -2.15 52.37 13.89
N ILE A 4 -2.09 51.37 13.02
CA ILE A 4 -2.97 51.15 11.82
C ILE A 4 -2.77 49.66 11.42
N GLY A 5 -3.75 48.76 11.24
CA GLY A 5 -5.20 48.84 11.06
C GLY A 5 -5.58 48.05 9.80
N GLY A 6 -6.33 46.94 9.95
CA GLY A 6 -6.84 46.16 8.82
C GLY A 6 -7.73 45.00 9.26
N ALA A 7 -9.04 45.26 9.40
CA ALA A 7 -10.06 44.30 9.79
C ALA A 7 -10.83 43.79 8.54
N ALA A 8 -10.97 42.47 8.41
CA ALA A 8 -11.93 41.86 7.48
C ALA A 8 -13.12 41.32 8.27
N ALA A 9 -14.30 41.87 8.02
CA ALA A 9 -15.56 41.45 8.62
C ALA A 9 -16.12 40.25 7.85
N VAL A 10 -16.26 39.09 8.51
CA VAL A 10 -17.04 37.96 8.01
C VAL A 10 -18.40 38.01 8.68
N VAL A 11 -19.44 38.30 7.89
CA VAL A 11 -20.84 38.30 8.32
C VAL A 11 -21.29 36.84 8.49
N LEU A 12 -21.32 36.37 9.73
CA LEU A 12 -21.95 35.10 10.12
C LEU A 12 -23.42 35.37 10.44
N SER A 13 -24.29 35.20 9.45
CA SER A 13 -25.74 35.16 9.68
C SER A 13 -26.21 33.71 9.74
N GLY A 14 -26.79 33.33 10.89
CA GLY A 14 -27.83 32.31 10.96
C GLY A 14 -27.45 30.98 11.59
N ALA A 15 -27.46 30.93 12.93
CA ALA A 15 -27.62 29.69 13.68
C ALA A 15 -29.10 29.27 13.69
N VAL A 16 -29.39 27.98 13.51
CA VAL A 16 -30.54 27.33 14.15
C VAL A 16 -30.11 25.95 14.65
N ILE A 17 -29.91 25.86 15.96
CA ILE A 17 -29.86 24.60 16.68
C ILE A 17 -31.31 24.32 17.08
N ALA A 18 -31.92 23.31 16.46
CA ALA A 18 -33.20 22.76 16.91
C ALA A 18 -32.99 21.27 17.21
N GLY A 19 -32.78 20.97 18.49
CA GLY A 19 -32.99 19.62 19.00
C GLY A 19 -34.49 19.31 19.02
N SER A 20 -34.90 18.21 18.43
CA SER A 20 -36.23 17.61 18.63
C SER A 20 -36.12 16.11 18.38
N ALA A 21 -36.58 15.36 19.38
CA ALA A 21 -36.57 13.91 19.44
C ALA A 21 -37.78 13.29 18.70
N LEU A 22 -37.57 12.06 18.23
CA LEU A 22 -38.53 10.94 18.08
C LEU A 22 -39.66 10.98 17.01
N ALA A 23 -39.62 9.90 16.21
CA ALA A 23 -40.73 9.08 15.67
C ALA A 23 -41.57 9.58 14.47
N GLY A 24 -41.58 8.77 13.39
CA GLY A 24 -42.75 8.69 12.49
C GLY A 24 -42.50 8.53 10.99
N THR A 25 -42.22 7.29 10.56
CA THR A 25 -42.65 6.65 9.29
C THR A 25 -42.01 7.09 7.94
N PRO A 26 -41.49 6.12 7.14
CA PRO A 26 -40.84 6.37 5.85
C PRO A 26 -41.81 6.25 4.67
N ALA A 27 -41.76 7.18 3.72
CA ALA A 27 -42.27 7.05 2.36
C ALA A 27 -41.68 8.18 1.53
N GLY A 28 -41.00 8.00 0.41
CA GLY A 28 -40.64 6.83 -0.37
C GLY A 28 -39.90 7.33 -1.62
N SER A 29 -39.23 6.38 -2.28
CA SER A 29 -38.80 6.44 -3.69
C SER A 29 -37.51 7.18 -4.03
N GLY A 30 -36.51 6.37 -4.42
CA GLY A 30 -35.67 6.71 -5.57
C GLY A 30 -34.21 6.98 -5.28
N GLY A 31 -33.47 5.95 -4.84
CA GLY A 31 -32.01 6.03 -4.80
C GLY A 31 -31.37 5.00 -3.90
N ALA A 32 -31.58 3.72 -4.17
CA ALA A 32 -30.60 2.71 -3.79
C ALA A 32 -29.34 2.94 -4.65
N THR A 33 -28.67 4.08 -4.47
CA THR A 33 -27.31 4.27 -4.92
C THR A 33 -26.50 3.39 -4.01
N GLY A 34 -26.30 2.15 -4.47
CA GLY A 34 -25.74 1.07 -3.70
C GLY A 34 -24.66 1.59 -2.78
N ALA A 35 -24.83 1.35 -1.49
CA ALA A 35 -23.70 1.15 -0.62
C ALA A 35 -22.90 0.02 -1.27
N ARG A 36 -22.07 0.37 -2.25
CA ARG A 36 -20.90 -0.38 -2.64
C ARG A 36 -20.20 -0.48 -1.30
N THR A 37 -20.38 -1.63 -0.64
CA THR A 37 -19.39 -2.13 0.30
C THR A 37 -18.08 -1.82 -0.39
N LEU A 38 -17.36 -0.80 0.08
CA LEU A 38 -16.05 -0.50 -0.46
C LEU A 38 -15.29 -1.79 -0.18
N ALA A 39 -15.20 -2.65 -1.19
CA ALA A 39 -14.31 -3.79 -1.16
C ALA A 39 -13.01 -3.19 -0.67
N GLY A 40 -12.51 -3.72 0.45
CA GLY A 40 -11.38 -3.13 1.15
C GLY A 40 -10.23 -2.89 0.17
N PRO A 41 -9.24 -2.07 0.55
CA PRO A 41 -8.14 -1.72 -0.34
C PRO A 41 -7.43 -2.92 -0.99
N GLY A 42 -7.60 -4.12 -0.45
CA GLY A 42 -7.00 -5.37 -0.86
C GLY A 42 -5.76 -5.65 -0.03
N THR A 43 -5.06 -6.72 -0.39
CA THR A 43 -3.76 -7.07 0.18
C THR A 43 -2.78 -7.35 -0.94
N ILE A 44 -1.54 -6.92 -0.75
CA ILE A 44 -0.47 -7.21 -1.69
C ILE A 44 0.04 -8.63 -1.43
N SER A 45 -0.05 -9.47 -2.45
CA SER A 45 0.46 -10.84 -2.46
C SER A 45 1.67 -10.92 -3.39
N CYS A 46 2.76 -11.47 -2.87
CA CYS A 46 4.02 -11.62 -3.61
C CYS A 46 4.44 -13.09 -3.63
N PRO A 47 5.04 -13.57 -4.73
CA PRO A 47 5.64 -14.89 -4.76
C PRO A 47 6.69 -15.06 -3.65
N ASP A 48 6.71 -16.24 -3.05
CA ASP A 48 7.76 -16.61 -2.12
C ASP A 48 9.05 -16.91 -2.87
N VAL A 49 10.10 -16.16 -2.53
CA VAL A 49 11.43 -16.32 -3.10
C VAL A 49 12.16 -17.46 -2.39
N ALA A 50 11.98 -17.62 -1.07
CA ALA A 50 12.73 -18.58 -0.26
C ALA A 50 12.51 -20.02 -0.75
N SER A 51 11.25 -20.39 -1.03
CA SER A 51 10.89 -21.72 -1.56
C SER A 51 11.34 -21.99 -3.00
N ARG A 52 11.93 -21.01 -3.68
CA ARG A 52 12.45 -21.13 -5.06
C ARG A 52 13.97 -21.01 -5.12
N LEU A 53 14.64 -20.74 -4.00
CA LEU A 53 16.09 -20.70 -3.95
C LEU A 53 16.68 -22.12 -4.04
N PRO A 54 17.80 -22.30 -4.74
CA PRO A 54 18.57 -23.54 -4.67
C PRO A 54 19.21 -23.70 -3.28
N ALA A 55 19.97 -24.78 -3.09
CA ALA A 55 20.74 -24.99 -1.88
C ALA A 55 21.63 -23.77 -1.56
N VAL A 56 21.35 -23.10 -0.43
CA VAL A 56 22.08 -21.90 0.00
C VAL A 56 23.35 -22.31 0.76
N PRO A 57 24.55 -21.94 0.26
CA PRO A 57 25.82 -22.23 0.95
C PRO A 57 25.86 -21.58 2.33
N ALA A 58 26.48 -22.26 3.31
CA ALA A 58 26.51 -21.81 4.71
C ALA A 58 27.09 -20.39 4.86
N SER A 59 28.11 -20.05 4.07
CA SER A 59 28.74 -18.73 4.02
C SER A 59 27.83 -17.61 3.51
N ALA A 60 26.79 -17.93 2.72
CA ALA A 60 25.84 -16.95 2.19
C ALA A 60 24.54 -16.82 3.01
N ARG A 61 24.25 -17.78 3.90
CA ARG A 61 22.95 -17.86 4.63
C ARG A 61 22.58 -16.55 5.32
N ALA A 62 23.48 -15.98 6.12
CA ALA A 62 23.19 -14.75 6.84
C ALA A 62 22.88 -13.54 5.92
N GLU A 63 23.50 -13.48 4.73
CA GLU A 63 23.18 -12.45 3.74
C GLU A 63 21.83 -12.71 3.07
N VAL A 64 21.55 -13.97 2.71
CA VAL A 64 20.26 -14.37 2.13
C VAL A 64 19.11 -14.08 3.10
N ASP A 65 19.24 -14.48 4.37
CA ASP A 65 18.21 -14.30 5.40
C ASP A 65 17.88 -12.82 5.65
N ARG A 66 18.90 -11.96 5.66
CA ARG A 66 18.70 -10.49 5.74
C ARG A 66 17.93 -9.95 4.55
N ASN A 67 18.22 -10.42 3.34
CA ASN A 67 17.51 -9.99 2.14
C ASN A 67 16.08 -10.56 2.10
N LEU A 68 15.85 -11.79 2.55
CA LEU A 68 14.50 -12.37 2.69
C LEU A 68 13.65 -11.57 3.69
N THR A 69 14.24 -11.16 4.81
CA THR A 69 13.59 -10.28 5.78
C THR A 69 13.27 -8.92 5.15
N LEU A 70 14.21 -8.35 4.37
CA LEU A 70 14.00 -7.09 3.66
C LEU A 70 12.86 -7.18 2.64
N LEU A 71 12.71 -8.30 1.92
CA LEU A 71 11.57 -8.54 1.03
C LEU A 71 10.25 -8.48 1.81
N GLN A 72 10.19 -9.07 3.01
CA GLN A 72 8.99 -9.02 3.84
C GLN A 72 8.69 -7.60 4.32
N THR A 73 9.70 -6.83 4.70
CA THR A 73 9.54 -5.42 5.08
C THR A 73 8.98 -4.59 3.93
N GLN A 74 9.46 -4.80 2.70
CA GLN A 74 8.94 -4.09 1.52
C GLN A 74 7.46 -4.40 1.28
N ILE A 75 7.02 -5.64 1.49
CA ILE A 75 5.61 -6.04 1.40
C ILE A 75 4.77 -5.33 2.47
N GLN A 76 5.27 -5.26 3.70
CA GLN A 76 4.57 -4.59 4.80
C GLN A 76 4.45 -3.08 4.55
N GLU A 77 5.52 -2.42 4.09
CA GLU A 77 5.51 -1.00 3.71
C GLU A 77 4.47 -0.74 2.62
N ALA A 78 4.45 -1.58 1.58
CA ALA A 78 3.51 -1.44 0.48
C ALA A 78 2.06 -1.70 0.92
N ASN A 79 1.81 -2.70 1.77
CA ASN A 79 0.48 -2.96 2.34
C ASN A 79 0.01 -1.81 3.26
N LYS A 80 0.92 -1.23 4.05
CA LYS A 80 0.63 -0.05 4.85
C LYS A 80 0.23 1.12 3.96
N ARG A 81 1.02 1.40 2.92
CA ARG A 81 0.72 2.47 1.97
C ARG A 81 -0.61 2.24 1.23
N LEU A 82 -0.91 0.99 0.86
CA LEU A 82 -2.18 0.62 0.25
C LEU A 82 -3.38 0.94 1.15
N LYS A 83 -3.27 0.69 2.46
CA LYS A 83 -4.30 1.06 3.44
C LYS A 83 -4.39 2.56 3.64
N ASP A 84 -3.25 3.23 3.81
CA ASP A 84 -3.17 4.67 4.11
C ASP A 84 -3.66 5.54 2.92
N THR A 85 -3.59 5.00 1.70
CA THR A 85 -4.04 5.67 0.47
C THR A 85 -5.32 5.05 -0.10
N ALA A 86 -6.02 4.21 0.68
CA ALA A 86 -7.27 3.59 0.25
C ALA A 86 -8.31 4.67 -0.10
N GLY A 87 -8.86 4.60 -1.32
CA GLY A 87 -9.80 5.59 -1.84
C GLY A 87 -9.17 6.90 -2.33
N GLN A 88 -7.83 7.01 -2.31
CA GLN A 88 -7.10 8.13 -2.89
C GLN A 88 -6.49 7.73 -4.24
N GLY A 89 -6.58 8.63 -5.22
CA GLY A 89 -6.06 8.40 -6.57
C GLY A 89 -7.02 7.64 -7.49
N GLY A 90 -6.74 7.70 -8.79
CA GLY A 90 -7.52 7.02 -9.82
C GLY A 90 -7.35 5.48 -9.81
N PRO A 91 -8.04 4.77 -10.74
CA PRO A 91 -8.04 3.31 -10.79
C PRO A 91 -6.63 2.69 -10.88
N ASP A 92 -5.68 3.38 -11.51
CA ASP A 92 -4.30 2.90 -11.70
C ASP A 92 -3.32 3.31 -10.59
N PHE A 93 -3.78 4.02 -9.56
CA PHE A 93 -2.90 4.54 -8.51
C PHE A 93 -2.13 3.41 -7.81
N VAL A 94 -2.79 2.32 -7.45
CA VAL A 94 -2.13 1.19 -6.78
C VAL A 94 -1.08 0.55 -7.69
N ALA A 95 -1.38 0.39 -8.98
CA ALA A 95 -0.44 -0.18 -9.94
C ALA A 95 0.81 0.70 -10.09
N ASN A 96 0.62 2.01 -10.29
CA ASN A 96 1.71 2.94 -10.61
C ASN A 96 2.49 3.38 -9.38
N ALA A 97 1.82 3.70 -8.28
CA ALA A 97 2.45 4.27 -7.10
C ALA A 97 2.92 3.21 -6.11
N ILE A 98 2.28 2.03 -6.06
CA ILE A 98 2.57 1.01 -5.03
C ILE A 98 3.25 -0.20 -5.65
N LEU A 99 2.60 -0.88 -6.61
CA LEU A 99 3.12 -2.12 -7.20
C LEU A 99 4.36 -1.88 -8.07
N GLY A 100 4.41 -0.78 -8.83
CA GLY A 100 5.58 -0.41 -9.64
C GLY A 100 6.86 -0.28 -8.80
N PRO A 101 6.91 0.65 -7.83
CA PRO A 101 8.08 0.81 -6.96
C PRO A 101 8.39 -0.44 -6.11
N LEU A 102 7.36 -1.18 -5.69
CA LEU A 102 7.56 -2.43 -4.96
C LEU A 102 8.26 -3.49 -5.83
N LYS A 103 7.86 -3.62 -7.09
CA LYS A 103 8.49 -4.55 -8.05
C LYS A 103 9.97 -4.22 -8.17
N ASP A 104 10.33 -2.96 -8.39
CA ASP A 104 11.73 -2.57 -8.62
C ASP A 104 12.59 -2.79 -7.35
N LYS A 105 12.07 -2.44 -6.16
CA LYS A 105 12.72 -2.73 -4.88
C LYS A 105 12.95 -4.24 -4.67
N ARG A 106 11.96 -5.06 -5.03
CA ARG A 106 12.05 -6.52 -4.92
C ARG A 106 13.04 -7.11 -5.93
N VAL A 107 13.02 -6.68 -7.19
CA VAL A 107 14.01 -7.09 -8.22
C VAL A 107 15.43 -6.81 -7.73
N ALA A 108 15.68 -5.62 -7.19
CA ALA A 108 17.00 -5.28 -6.65
C ALA A 108 17.41 -6.19 -5.49
N THR A 109 16.48 -6.55 -4.61
CA THR A 109 16.74 -7.40 -3.44
C THR A 109 16.96 -8.86 -3.84
N VAL A 110 16.16 -9.37 -4.78
CA VAL A 110 16.31 -10.71 -5.35
C VAL A 110 17.65 -10.85 -6.08
N ASN A 111 18.07 -9.83 -6.83
CA ASN A 111 19.39 -9.82 -7.46
C ASN A 111 20.54 -9.85 -6.44
N ARG A 112 20.38 -9.21 -5.28
CA ARG A 112 21.36 -9.32 -4.19
C ARG A 112 21.43 -10.74 -3.64
N ILE A 113 20.29 -11.41 -3.44
CA ILE A 113 20.24 -12.83 -3.03
C ILE A 113 20.97 -13.71 -4.05
N ALA A 114 20.64 -13.54 -5.35
CA ALA A 114 21.28 -14.31 -6.41
C ALA A 114 22.79 -14.09 -6.44
N THR A 115 23.24 -12.85 -6.26
CA THR A 115 24.66 -12.50 -6.20
C THR A 115 25.34 -13.10 -4.98
N ALA A 116 24.71 -13.07 -3.80
CA ALA A 116 25.24 -13.64 -2.56
C ALA A 116 25.51 -15.14 -2.72
N ILE A 117 24.56 -15.87 -3.30
CA ILE A 117 24.71 -17.30 -3.63
C ILE A 117 25.81 -17.47 -4.70
N GLY A 118 25.78 -16.66 -5.75
CA GLY A 118 26.70 -16.70 -6.90
C GLY A 118 28.18 -16.44 -6.58
N ARG A 119 28.50 -15.88 -5.41
CA ARG A 119 29.89 -15.71 -4.95
C ARG A 119 30.56 -17.02 -4.51
N THR A 120 29.75 -18.03 -4.19
CA THR A 120 30.22 -19.29 -3.57
C THR A 120 29.84 -20.52 -4.37
N THR A 121 28.83 -20.41 -5.23
CA THR A 121 28.38 -21.46 -6.16
C THR A 121 27.85 -20.83 -7.45
N ALA A 122 27.30 -21.63 -8.36
CA ALA A 122 26.66 -21.13 -9.57
C ALA A 122 25.53 -20.15 -9.22
N LYS A 123 25.54 -18.96 -9.85
CA LYS A 123 24.53 -17.94 -9.64
C LYS A 123 23.14 -18.46 -10.10
N PRO A 124 22.11 -18.45 -9.25
CA PRO A 124 20.76 -18.78 -9.69
C PRO A 124 20.24 -17.73 -10.67
N THR A 125 19.59 -18.19 -11.73
CA THR A 125 18.98 -17.36 -12.77
C THR A 125 17.45 -17.45 -12.68
N GLY A 126 16.75 -16.48 -13.27
CA GLY A 126 15.28 -16.48 -13.34
C GLY A 126 14.56 -16.10 -12.05
N LEU A 127 15.27 -15.77 -10.97
CA LEU A 127 14.65 -15.35 -9.71
C LEU A 127 13.89 -14.01 -9.84
N ASP A 128 14.28 -13.15 -10.79
CA ASP A 128 13.61 -11.86 -11.05
C ASP A 128 12.13 -12.01 -11.41
N ALA A 129 11.74 -13.15 -11.99
CA ALA A 129 10.34 -13.47 -12.30
C ALA A 129 9.47 -13.61 -11.04
N LEU A 130 10.07 -13.73 -9.85
CA LEU A 130 9.40 -13.83 -8.55
C LEU A 130 9.26 -12.46 -7.84
N ALA A 131 9.86 -11.42 -8.40
CA ALA A 131 9.79 -10.08 -7.84
C ALA A 131 8.41 -9.40 -8.01
N PRO A 132 7.66 -9.56 -9.12
CA PRO A 132 6.36 -8.94 -9.28
C PRO A 132 5.38 -9.39 -8.20
N CYS A 133 4.69 -8.41 -7.60
CA CYS A 133 3.60 -8.66 -6.67
C CYS A 133 2.26 -8.29 -7.31
N THR A 134 1.19 -8.87 -6.79
CA THR A 134 -0.18 -8.64 -7.25
C THR A 134 -1.03 -8.10 -6.11
N LEU A 135 -2.11 -7.42 -6.47
CA LEU A 135 -3.15 -7.03 -5.54
C LEU A 135 -4.23 -8.11 -5.51
N THR A 136 -4.50 -8.66 -4.34
CA THR A 136 -5.60 -9.60 -4.09
C THR A 136 -6.71 -8.87 -3.33
N ARG A 137 -7.97 -9.09 -3.71
CA ARG A 137 -9.16 -8.51 -3.07
C ARG A 137 -10.17 -9.59 -2.76
#